data_AF-A0A8S3X8B0-F1
#
_entry.id   AF-A0A8S3X8B0-F1
#
_cell.length_a   1.000
_cell.length_b   1.000
_cell.length_c   1.000
_cell.angle_alpha   90.00
_cell.angle_beta   90.00
_cell.angle_gamma   90.00
#
_symmetry.space_group_name_H-M   'P 1'
#
loop_
_entity.id
_entity.type
_entity.pdbx_description
1 polymer ?
#
loop_
_entity_poly.entity_id
_entity_poly.type
_entity_poly.pdbx_seq_one_letter_code
_entity_poly.pdbx_strand_id
1 'polypeptide(L)'
;MLVTYLEASRDLCETDTVLFGAAVAACRIIGAKLPMAGRATKQSSAIPAWRKRIEDRIAKARALIGRLISFRSGNNRPRVVRTVRMAFAGTNISLSQPDITQKLTERIDDLKQKIAAWGKRIRRFTERSRRFNQNRLFQSDQKRLYKSLERPEVCGAGPGPDQANTVAFWRGLWSEPVNHSEGPWTEVVASQCASITPMDPVIITPDDVAEAVRRAPNWKSPGLDGLHHYWLKGFMVCHAVLARQFQEALNQKSLPSLFSTGITHLVPKDQQQVAVMPDTLPDHDYPEIHGATTVRNTGRQRF
;
A
#
# COMPACT_ATOMS: atom_id res chain seq x y z
N MET A 1 -27.72 15.89 -11.74
CA MET A 1 -28.06 14.81 -10.77
C MET A 1 -27.38 15.01 -9.42
N LEU A 2 -26.04 15.14 -9.31
CA LEU A 2 -25.42 15.35 -8.00
C LEU A 2 -25.92 16.62 -7.28
N VAL A 3 -26.02 17.74 -8.01
CA VAL A 3 -26.48 19.03 -7.48
C VAL A 3 -27.88 18.94 -6.86
N THR A 4 -28.83 18.30 -7.56
CA THR A 4 -30.20 18.13 -7.07
C THR A 4 -30.28 17.28 -5.80
N TYR A 5 -29.42 16.26 -5.66
CA TYR A 5 -29.35 15.46 -4.43
C TYR A 5 -28.68 16.21 -3.27
N LEU A 6 -27.71 17.08 -3.56
CA LEU A 6 -27.06 17.92 -2.55
C LEU A 6 -27.99 19.03 -2.05
N GLU A 7 -28.76 19.66 -2.93
CA GLU A 7 -29.75 20.69 -2.55
C GLU A 7 -30.89 20.10 -1.71
N ALA A 8 -31.27 18.84 -1.97
CA ALA A 8 -32.28 18.14 -1.18
C ALA A 8 -31.77 17.63 0.18
N SER A 9 -30.45 17.67 0.42
CA SER A 9 -29.85 17.15 1.65
C SER A 9 -30.10 18.07 2.84
N ARG A 10 -30.62 17.48 3.91
CA ARG A 10 -31.04 18.20 5.12
C ARG A 10 -29.90 18.38 6.10
N ASP A 11 -29.08 17.36 6.28
CA ASP A 11 -28.01 17.34 7.28
C ASP A 11 -26.66 16.85 6.71
N LEU A 12 -25.62 16.97 7.54
CA LEU A 12 -24.26 16.56 7.16
C LEU A 12 -24.14 15.06 6.87
N CYS A 13 -24.98 14.21 7.47
CA CYS A 13 -24.96 12.75 7.28
C CYS A 13 -25.52 12.35 5.91
N GLU A 14 -26.63 12.96 5.50
CA GLU A 14 -27.20 12.79 4.18
C GLU A 14 -26.24 13.31 3.11
N THR A 15 -25.63 14.49 3.33
CA THR A 15 -24.64 15.05 2.40
C THR A 15 -23.47 14.09 2.21
N ASP A 16 -22.92 13.55 3.30
CA ASP A 16 -21.83 12.57 3.24
C ASP A 16 -22.22 11.31 2.43
N THR A 17 -23.42 10.78 2.67
CA THR A 17 -23.95 9.61 1.95
C THR A 17 -24.09 9.89 0.45
N VAL A 18 -24.59 11.08 0.08
CA VAL A 18 -24.71 11.51 -1.32
C VAL A 18 -23.33 11.62 -1.98
N LEU A 19 -22.35 12.20 -1.28
CA LEU A 19 -20.98 12.34 -1.78
C LEU A 19 -20.28 10.98 -1.94
N PHE A 20 -20.46 10.07 -1.00
CA PHE A 20 -19.95 8.70 -1.10
C PHE A 20 -20.59 7.96 -2.29
N GLY A 21 -21.91 8.06 -2.44
CA GLY A 21 -22.63 7.49 -3.59
C GLY A 21 -22.12 8.03 -4.93
N ALA A 22 -21.85 9.34 -5.00
CA ALA A 22 -21.28 9.99 -6.19
C ALA A 22 -19.87 9.48 -6.51
N ALA A 23 -19.02 9.33 -5.49
CA ALA A 23 -17.67 8.77 -5.65
C ALA A 23 -17.71 7.32 -6.16
N VAL A 24 -18.60 6.50 -5.62
CA VAL A 24 -18.80 5.11 -6.07
C VAL A 24 -19.29 5.06 -7.51
N ALA A 25 -20.25 5.92 -7.89
CA ALA A 25 -20.75 6.01 -9.26
C ALA A 25 -19.64 6.40 -10.25
N ALA A 26 -18.83 7.40 -9.91
CA ALA A 26 -17.67 7.81 -10.71
C ALA A 26 -16.67 6.67 -10.90
N CYS A 27 -16.31 5.95 -9.83
CA CYS A 27 -15.45 4.77 -9.90
C CYS A 27 -16.00 3.69 -10.85
N ARG A 28 -17.32 3.43 -10.80
CA ARG A 28 -17.97 2.44 -11.67
C ARG A 28 -17.91 2.84 -13.14
N ILE A 29 -18.16 4.11 -13.45
CA ILE A 29 -18.10 4.64 -14.83
C ILE A 29 -16.69 4.49 -15.40
N ILE A 30 -15.67 4.75 -14.59
CA ILE A 30 -14.25 4.67 -15.00
C ILE A 30 -13.75 3.21 -15.06
N GLY A 31 -14.55 2.24 -14.61
CA GLY A 31 -14.13 0.83 -14.54
C GLY A 31 -13.09 0.56 -13.44
N ALA A 32 -12.96 1.47 -12.46
CA ALA A 32 -12.06 1.29 -11.33
C ALA A 32 -12.62 0.23 -10.37
N LYS A 33 -11.79 -0.76 -10.03
CA LYS A 33 -12.14 -1.75 -8.99
C LYS A 33 -12.10 -1.07 -7.63
N LEU A 34 -13.27 -0.80 -7.08
CA LEU A 34 -13.39 -0.41 -5.67
C LEU A 34 -12.87 -1.58 -4.81
N PRO A 35 -11.93 -1.34 -3.88
CA PRO A 35 -11.54 -2.35 -2.93
C PRO A 35 -12.76 -2.62 -2.03
N MET A 36 -13.50 -3.69 -2.33
CA MET A 36 -14.41 -4.27 -1.36
C MET A 36 -13.58 -4.65 -0.13
N ALA A 37 -14.02 -4.24 1.05
CA ALA A 37 -13.38 -4.56 2.32
C ALA A 37 -13.04 -6.06 2.36
N GLY A 38 -11.75 -6.37 2.50
CA GLY A 38 -11.26 -7.76 2.65
C GLY A 38 -10.62 -8.43 1.43
N ARG A 39 -10.58 -7.81 0.23
CA ARG A 39 -9.84 -8.38 -0.92
C ARG A 39 -8.75 -7.44 -1.43
N ALA A 40 -7.65 -7.35 -0.69
CA ALA A 40 -6.37 -6.99 -1.28
C ALA A 40 -5.92 -8.15 -2.20
N THR A 41 -6.42 -8.20 -3.43
CA THR A 41 -5.86 -9.11 -4.43
C THR A 41 -4.43 -8.67 -4.69
N LYS A 42 -3.46 -9.31 -4.00
CA LYS A 42 -2.05 -9.27 -4.39
C LYS A 42 -2.03 -9.63 -5.87
N GLN A 43 -1.70 -8.67 -6.72
CA GLN A 43 -1.44 -8.95 -8.12
C GLN A 43 -0.26 -9.91 -8.14
N SER A 44 -0.54 -11.19 -8.39
CA SER A 44 0.47 -12.19 -8.67
C SER A 44 1.38 -11.60 -9.74
N SER A 45 2.67 -11.50 -9.45
CA SER A 45 3.66 -10.97 -10.39
C SER A 45 3.75 -11.93 -11.58
N ALA A 46 2.90 -11.68 -12.58
CA ALA A 46 2.80 -12.53 -13.74
C ALA A 46 4.19 -12.66 -14.39
N ILE A 47 4.67 -13.90 -14.51
CA ILE A 47 5.97 -14.19 -15.11
C ILE A 47 6.00 -13.56 -16.51
N PRO A 48 6.96 -12.68 -16.82
CA PRO A 48 7.01 -12.00 -18.10
C PRO A 48 7.05 -12.98 -19.27
N ALA A 49 6.35 -12.66 -20.36
CA ALA A 49 6.28 -13.51 -21.55
C ALA A 49 7.66 -13.86 -22.14
N TRP A 50 8.64 -12.96 -22.06
CA TRP A 50 10.00 -13.24 -22.51
C TRP A 50 10.68 -14.33 -21.68
N ARG A 51 10.39 -14.41 -20.37
CA ARG A 51 10.99 -15.39 -19.46
C ARG A 51 10.43 -16.77 -19.75
N LYS A 52 9.10 -16.89 -19.86
CA LYS A 52 8.42 -18.13 -20.27
C LYS A 52 8.98 -18.68 -21.57
N ARG A 53 9.11 -17.84 -22.61
CA ARG A 53 9.66 -18.27 -23.92
C ARG A 53 11.07 -18.85 -23.83
N ILE A 54 11.94 -18.33 -22.95
CA ILE A 54 13.30 -18.85 -22.78
C ILE A 54 13.28 -20.14 -21.95
N GLU A 55 12.48 -20.19 -20.89
CA GLU A 55 12.27 -21.40 -20.07
C GLU A 55 11.73 -22.56 -20.92
N ASP A 56 10.79 -22.30 -21.82
CA ASP A 56 10.25 -23.30 -22.76
C ASP A 56 11.33 -23.82 -23.73
N ARG A 57 12.21 -22.95 -24.22
CA ARG A 57 13.35 -23.35 -25.07
C ARG A 57 14.33 -24.25 -24.30
N ILE A 58 14.62 -23.91 -23.05
CA ILE A 58 15.45 -24.73 -22.16
C ILE A 58 14.79 -26.10 -21.94
N ALA A 59 13.49 -26.14 -21.64
CA ALA A 59 12.75 -27.37 -21.41
C ALA A 59 12.76 -28.29 -22.65
N LYS A 60 12.48 -27.73 -23.84
CA LYS A 60 12.54 -28.47 -25.11
C LYS A 60 13.94 -29.01 -25.40
N ALA A 61 14.99 -28.23 -25.15
CA ALA A 61 16.37 -28.67 -25.34
C ALA A 61 16.75 -29.79 -24.35
N ARG A 62 16.37 -29.71 -23.07
CA ARG A 62 16.57 -30.78 -22.09
C ARG A 62 15.87 -32.08 -22.50
N ALA A 63 14.62 -31.98 -22.97
CA ALA A 63 13.86 -33.12 -23.47
C ALA A 63 14.49 -33.74 -24.74
N LEU A 64 15.15 -32.94 -25.57
CA LEU A 64 15.89 -33.44 -26.73
C LEU A 64 17.19 -34.13 -26.30
N ILE A 65 17.97 -33.53 -25.40
CA ILE A 65 19.18 -34.16 -24.83
C ILE A 65 18.84 -35.54 -24.25
N GLY A 66 17.79 -35.65 -23.44
CA GLY A 66 17.37 -36.94 -22.87
C GLY A 66 17.10 -38.00 -23.95
N ARG A 67 16.45 -37.62 -25.05
CA ARG A 67 16.18 -38.53 -26.18
C ARG A 67 17.44 -38.91 -26.95
N LEU A 68 18.38 -37.99 -27.16
CA LEU A 68 19.67 -38.27 -27.80
C LEU A 68 20.52 -39.23 -26.94
N ILE A 69 20.53 -39.03 -25.62
CA ILE A 69 21.20 -39.93 -24.68
C ILE A 69 20.56 -41.33 -24.72
N SER A 70 19.22 -41.42 -24.66
CA SER A 70 18.53 -42.71 -24.75
C SER A 70 18.83 -43.46 -26.05
N PHE A 71 18.86 -42.78 -27.19
CA PHE A 71 19.23 -43.37 -28.47
C PHE A 71 20.68 -43.87 -28.47
N ARG A 72 21.61 -43.06 -27.96
CA ARG A 72 23.03 -43.45 -27.81
C ARG A 72 23.22 -44.67 -26.90
N SER A 73 22.37 -44.84 -25.89
CA SER A 73 22.35 -46.03 -25.02
C SER A 73 21.71 -47.28 -25.66
N GLY A 74 21.33 -47.24 -26.94
CA GLY A 74 20.78 -48.39 -27.68
C GLY A 74 19.25 -48.45 -27.77
N ASN A 75 18.52 -47.40 -27.34
CA ASN A 75 17.07 -47.37 -27.44
C ASN A 75 16.59 -47.00 -28.85
N ASN A 76 16.20 -48.02 -29.62
CA ASN A 76 15.74 -47.88 -31.00
C ASN A 76 14.21 -47.84 -31.17
N ARG A 77 13.45 -47.46 -30.12
CA ARG A 77 11.99 -47.30 -30.25
C ARG A 77 11.65 -46.28 -31.36
N PRO A 78 10.64 -46.54 -32.23
CA PRO A 78 10.34 -45.67 -33.39
C PRO A 78 10.14 -44.20 -33.05
N ARG A 79 9.54 -43.90 -31.89
CA ARG A 79 9.35 -42.51 -31.41
C ARG A 79 10.66 -41.78 -31.11
N VAL A 80 11.64 -42.48 -30.53
CA VAL A 80 12.96 -41.92 -30.22
C VAL A 80 13.72 -41.67 -31.52
N VAL A 81 13.77 -42.68 -32.40
CA VAL A 81 14.41 -42.59 -33.72
C VAL A 81 13.83 -41.46 -34.57
N ARG A 82 12.49 -41.31 -34.61
CA ARG A 82 11.83 -40.19 -35.32
C ARG A 82 12.26 -38.84 -34.76
N THR A 83 12.36 -38.72 -33.44
CA THR A 83 12.78 -37.46 -32.81
C THR A 83 14.24 -37.14 -33.10
N VAL A 84 15.13 -38.14 -33.07
CA VAL A 84 16.55 -37.97 -33.41
C VAL A 84 16.70 -37.58 -34.89
N ARG A 85 15.97 -38.25 -35.80
CA ARG A 85 15.96 -37.90 -37.23
C ARG A 85 15.52 -36.45 -37.46
N MET A 86 14.49 -35.99 -36.74
CA MET A 86 14.04 -34.59 -36.79
C MET A 86 15.08 -33.62 -36.20
N ALA A 87 15.86 -34.04 -35.21
CA ALA A 87 16.91 -33.21 -34.60
C ALA A 87 18.09 -32.93 -35.55
N PHE A 88 18.27 -33.80 -36.54
CA PHE A 88 19.22 -33.71 -37.64
C PHE A 88 18.55 -33.41 -38.99
N ALA A 89 17.25 -33.08 -39.01
CA ALA A 89 16.57 -32.72 -40.26
C ALA A 89 17.23 -31.49 -40.89
N GLY A 90 17.55 -31.56 -42.18
CA GLY A 90 18.28 -30.52 -42.89
C GLY A 90 19.80 -30.55 -42.70
N THR A 91 20.33 -31.53 -41.96
CA THR A 91 21.77 -31.85 -41.95
C THR A 91 22.02 -33.09 -42.80
N ASN A 92 23.17 -33.19 -43.49
CA ASN A 92 23.55 -34.36 -44.31
C ASN A 92 23.98 -35.58 -43.46
N ILE A 93 23.37 -35.76 -42.29
CA ILE A 93 23.74 -36.78 -41.31
C ILE A 93 22.69 -37.90 -41.34
N SER A 94 23.14 -39.10 -41.73
CA SER A 94 22.31 -40.31 -41.65
C SER A 94 22.59 -41.08 -40.36
N LEU A 95 21.54 -41.65 -39.77
CA LEU A 95 21.62 -42.44 -38.54
C LEU A 95 22.38 -43.76 -38.72
N SER A 96 22.61 -44.18 -39.97
CA SER A 96 23.35 -45.39 -40.33
C SER A 96 24.86 -45.16 -40.52
N GLN A 97 25.34 -43.92 -40.41
CA GLN A 97 26.76 -43.63 -40.57
C GLN A 97 27.56 -44.14 -39.36
N PRO A 98 28.81 -44.61 -39.57
CA PRO A 98 29.66 -45.13 -38.48
C PRO A 98 30.03 -44.05 -37.45
N ASP A 99 30.02 -42.77 -37.83
CA ASP A 99 30.38 -41.62 -36.99
C ASP A 99 29.20 -41.01 -36.20
N ILE A 100 28.02 -41.64 -36.24
CA ILE A 100 26.80 -41.10 -35.62
C ILE A 100 26.95 -40.85 -34.12
N THR A 101 27.70 -41.69 -33.41
CA THR A 101 27.94 -41.56 -31.96
C THR A 101 28.68 -40.27 -31.62
N GLN A 102 29.64 -39.87 -32.44
CA GLN A 102 30.38 -38.63 -32.28
C GLN A 102 29.46 -37.43 -32.55
N LYS A 103 28.74 -37.45 -33.68
CA LYS A 103 27.79 -36.40 -34.06
C LYS A 103 26.67 -36.20 -33.02
N LEU A 104 26.21 -37.29 -32.39
CA LEU A 104 25.26 -37.23 -31.28
C LEU A 104 25.85 -36.50 -30.07
N THR A 105 27.12 -36.76 -29.75
CA THR A 105 27.82 -36.14 -28.62
C THR A 105 28.01 -34.65 -28.85
N GLU A 106 28.49 -34.26 -30.04
CA GLU A 106 28.60 -32.85 -30.46
C GLU A 106 27.25 -32.13 -30.34
N ARG A 107 26.17 -32.77 -30.84
CA ARG A 107 24.82 -32.20 -30.76
C ARG A 107 24.31 -32.05 -29.33
N ILE A 108 24.63 -32.99 -28.44
CA ILE A 108 24.30 -32.90 -27.02
C ILE A 108 25.04 -31.71 -26.39
N ASP A 109 26.32 -31.54 -26.68
CA ASP A 109 27.13 -30.49 -26.11
C ASP A 109 26.72 -29.10 -26.63
N ASP A 110 26.39 -28.97 -27.91
CA ASP A 110 25.75 -27.78 -28.49
C ASP A 110 24.49 -27.37 -27.71
N LEU A 111 23.62 -28.34 -27.38
CA LEU A 111 22.39 -28.08 -26.64
C LEU A 111 22.69 -27.68 -25.20
N LYS A 112 23.68 -28.29 -24.54
CA LYS A 112 24.14 -27.88 -23.20
C LYS A 112 24.66 -26.44 -23.21
N GLN A 113 25.48 -26.08 -24.19
CA GLN A 113 25.99 -24.72 -24.36
C GLN A 113 24.85 -23.71 -24.57
N LYS A 114 23.86 -24.05 -25.41
CA LYS A 114 22.65 -23.23 -25.61
C LYS A 114 21.84 -23.06 -24.33
N ILE A 115 21.63 -24.13 -23.55
CA ILE A 115 20.95 -24.06 -22.25
C ILE A 115 21.69 -23.12 -21.30
N ALA A 116 23.02 -23.23 -21.21
CA ALA A 116 23.83 -22.35 -20.39
C ALA A 116 23.72 -20.87 -20.84
N ALA A 117 23.78 -20.61 -22.14
CA ALA A 117 23.61 -19.27 -22.70
C ALA A 117 22.22 -18.68 -22.42
N TRP A 118 21.15 -19.48 -22.57
CA TRP A 118 19.79 -19.07 -22.24
C TRP A 118 19.60 -18.81 -20.74
N GLY A 119 20.20 -19.63 -19.86
CA GLY A 119 20.22 -19.39 -18.42
C GLY A 119 20.91 -18.06 -18.07
N LYS A 120 22.08 -17.79 -18.65
CA LYS A 120 22.77 -16.50 -18.52
C LYS A 120 21.91 -15.33 -19.00
N ARG A 121 21.16 -15.52 -20.09
CA ARG A 121 20.22 -14.50 -20.62
C ARG A 121 19.09 -14.19 -19.65
N ILE A 122 18.48 -15.22 -19.04
CA ILE A 122 17.45 -15.04 -18.00
C ILE A 122 18.01 -14.24 -16.83
N ARG A 123 19.17 -14.63 -16.30
CA ARG A 123 19.83 -13.92 -15.19
C ARG A 123 20.05 -12.45 -15.51
N ARG A 124 20.67 -12.16 -16.66
CA ARG A 124 20.98 -10.80 -17.12
C ARG A 124 19.72 -9.93 -17.24
N PHE A 125 18.64 -10.47 -17.80
CA PHE A 125 17.40 -9.71 -18.00
C PHE A 125 16.66 -9.46 -16.69
N THR A 126 16.66 -10.45 -15.80
CA THR A 126 16.10 -10.30 -14.44
C THR A 126 16.87 -9.25 -13.65
N GLU A 127 18.20 -9.30 -13.64
CA GLU A 127 19.04 -8.30 -12.97
C GLU A 127 18.85 -6.90 -13.55
N ARG A 128 18.81 -6.77 -14.88
CA ARG A 128 18.53 -5.48 -15.54
C ARG A 128 17.18 -4.91 -15.12
N SER A 129 16.14 -5.73 -15.13
CA SER A 129 14.78 -5.31 -14.76
C SER A 129 14.73 -4.89 -13.29
N ARG A 130 15.39 -5.65 -12.41
CA ARG A 130 15.51 -5.32 -10.99
C ARG A 130 16.22 -3.97 -10.79
N ARG A 131 17.39 -3.79 -11.41
CA ARG A 131 18.17 -2.53 -11.32
C ARG A 131 17.39 -1.35 -11.84
N PHE A 132 16.71 -1.49 -12.98
CA PHE A 132 15.86 -0.45 -13.53
C PHE A 132 14.75 -0.04 -12.54
N ASN A 133 14.05 -1.02 -11.96
CA ASN A 133 13.00 -0.75 -10.98
C ASN A 133 13.55 -0.12 -9.69
N GLN A 134 14.69 -0.59 -9.18
CA GLN A 134 15.34 -0.03 -8.00
C GLN A 134 15.82 1.40 -8.24
N ASN A 135 16.45 1.69 -9.39
CA ASN A 135 16.90 3.03 -9.74
C ASN A 135 15.72 3.99 -9.92
N ARG A 136 14.64 3.53 -10.57
CA ARG A 136 13.42 4.32 -10.69
C ARG A 136 12.82 4.62 -9.32
N LEU A 137 12.76 3.62 -8.43
CA LEU A 137 12.28 3.79 -7.07
C LEU A 137 13.18 4.72 -6.25
N PHE A 138 14.50 4.64 -6.41
CA PHE A 138 15.45 5.57 -5.78
C PHE A 138 15.19 7.01 -6.20
N GLN A 139 14.94 7.27 -7.49
CA GLN A 139 14.67 8.63 -7.97
C GLN A 139 13.31 9.15 -7.49
N SER A 140 12.28 8.31 -7.44
CA SER A 140 10.92 8.75 -7.07
C SER A 140 10.63 8.74 -5.57
N ASP A 141 11.15 7.75 -4.83
CA ASP A 141 10.83 7.48 -3.42
C ASP A 141 11.94 6.64 -2.76
N GLN A 142 13.01 7.32 -2.35
CA GLN A 142 14.18 6.70 -1.71
C GLN A 142 13.79 5.92 -0.45
N LYS A 143 12.86 6.46 0.35
CA LYS A 143 12.39 5.83 1.59
C LYS A 143 11.79 4.46 1.33
N ARG A 144 10.96 4.32 0.28
CA ARG A 144 10.42 3.02 -0.12
C ARG A 144 11.50 2.04 -0.57
N LEU A 145 12.54 2.51 -1.26
CA LEU A 145 13.64 1.63 -1.64
C LEU A 145 14.34 1.07 -0.40
N TYR A 146 14.76 1.93 0.53
CA TYR A 146 15.44 1.50 1.75
C TYR A 146 14.57 0.55 2.59
N LYS A 147 13.28 0.87 2.76
CA LYS A 147 12.31 -0.03 3.41
C LYS A 147 12.15 -1.39 2.70
N SER A 148 12.33 -1.46 1.38
CA SER A 148 12.29 -2.72 0.64
C SER A 148 13.59 -3.53 0.73
N LEU A 149 14.70 -2.87 1.07
CA LEU A 149 16.00 -3.49 1.29
C LEU A 149 16.14 -3.98 2.74
N GLU A 150 15.56 -3.23 3.68
CA GLU A 150 15.31 -3.67 5.04
C GLU A 150 14.42 -4.91 5.00
N ARG A 151 14.85 -6.00 5.63
CA ARG A 151 14.06 -7.24 5.70
C ARG A 151 13.06 -7.10 6.85
N PRO A 152 11.76 -6.88 6.62
CA PRO A 152 10.80 -6.65 7.70
C PRO A 152 10.66 -7.87 8.61
N GLU A 153 10.93 -9.06 8.05
CA GLU A 153 10.97 -10.35 8.75
C GLU A 153 11.99 -10.38 9.90
N VAL A 154 13.03 -9.54 9.84
CA VAL A 154 14.09 -9.45 10.86
C VAL A 154 13.81 -8.34 11.87
N CYS A 155 12.97 -7.36 11.55
CA CYS A 155 12.79 -6.15 12.37
C CYS A 155 11.43 -6.04 13.10
N GLY A 156 10.52 -6.99 12.96
CA GLY A 156 9.15 -6.87 13.51
C GLY A 156 8.47 -8.17 13.91
N ALA A 157 9.23 -9.22 14.27
CA ALA A 157 8.68 -10.55 14.59
C ALA A 157 8.25 -10.72 16.06
N GLY A 158 7.92 -9.64 16.77
CA GLY A 158 7.25 -9.73 18.06
C GLY A 158 5.73 -9.85 17.85
N PRO A 159 4.97 -10.63 18.65
CA PRO A 159 3.53 -10.50 18.67
C PRO A 159 3.16 -9.05 19.02
N GLY A 160 2.29 -8.45 18.22
CA GLY A 160 1.77 -7.11 18.51
C GLY A 160 1.05 -7.07 19.86
N PRO A 161 0.89 -5.88 20.47
CA PRO A 161 0.17 -5.76 21.73
C PRO A 161 -1.27 -6.28 21.57
N ASP A 162 -1.76 -6.98 22.60
CA ASP A 162 -3.12 -7.49 22.60
C ASP A 162 -4.15 -6.35 22.43
N GLN A 163 -5.11 -6.58 21.54
CA GLN A 163 -6.11 -5.57 21.19
C GLN A 163 -6.99 -5.24 22.39
N ALA A 164 -7.40 -6.24 23.18
CA ALA A 164 -8.27 -6.03 24.33
C ALA A 164 -7.54 -5.19 25.41
N ASN A 165 -6.30 -5.56 25.72
CA ASN A 165 -5.48 -4.80 26.67
C ASN A 165 -5.22 -3.36 26.21
N THR A 166 -4.96 -3.15 24.92
CA THR A 166 -4.72 -1.81 24.38
C THR A 166 -5.99 -0.94 24.44
N VAL A 167 -7.15 -1.52 24.11
CA VAL A 167 -8.44 -0.81 24.21
C VAL A 167 -8.77 -0.47 25.67
N ALA A 168 -8.57 -1.41 26.60
CA ALA A 168 -8.82 -1.18 28.02
C ALA A 168 -7.96 -0.03 28.57
N PHE A 169 -6.66 -0.02 28.25
CA PHE A 169 -5.75 1.04 28.64
C PHE A 169 -6.21 2.42 28.16
N TRP A 170 -6.49 2.57 26.87
CA TRP A 170 -6.90 3.87 26.32
C TRP A 170 -8.30 4.31 26.77
N ARG A 171 -9.21 3.35 26.99
CA ARG A 171 -10.54 3.65 27.53
C ARG A 171 -10.47 4.23 28.94
N GLY A 172 -9.63 3.66 29.81
CA GLY A 172 -9.45 4.18 31.17
C GLY A 172 -8.92 5.61 31.19
N LEU A 173 -8.06 5.99 30.23
CA LEU A 173 -7.51 7.35 30.17
C LEU A 173 -8.49 8.38 29.57
N TRP A 174 -9.26 8.02 28.55
CA TRP A 174 -10.01 8.99 27.74
C TRP A 174 -11.54 8.92 27.88
N SER A 175 -12.09 7.80 28.34
CA SER A 175 -13.54 7.57 28.36
C SER A 175 -14.15 7.57 29.76
N GLU A 176 -13.32 7.42 30.80
CA GLU A 176 -13.79 7.51 32.18
C GLU A 176 -13.89 8.98 32.58
N PRO A 177 -15.08 9.48 32.94
CA PRO A 177 -15.25 10.87 33.36
C PRO A 177 -14.55 11.07 34.71
N VAL A 178 -13.48 11.86 34.71
CA VAL A 178 -12.80 12.28 35.93
C VAL A 178 -13.37 13.63 36.34
N ASN A 179 -13.91 13.72 37.56
CA ASN A 179 -14.32 15.00 38.14
C ASN A 179 -13.05 15.75 38.56
N HIS A 180 -12.69 16.78 37.81
CA HIS A 180 -11.61 17.69 38.18
C HIS A 180 -12.16 18.75 39.12
N SER A 181 -11.55 18.93 40.30
CA SER A 181 -11.82 20.11 41.13
C SER A 181 -11.10 21.31 40.52
N GLU A 182 -11.86 22.31 40.12
CA GLU A 182 -11.35 23.62 39.69
C GLU A 182 -10.43 24.18 40.80
N GLY A 183 -9.17 24.44 40.46
CA GLY A 183 -8.20 25.01 41.40
C GLY A 183 -8.27 26.54 41.38
N PRO A 184 -7.70 27.23 42.40
CA PRO A 184 -7.71 28.70 42.47
C PRO A 184 -7.10 29.40 41.24
N TRP A 185 -6.30 28.69 40.44
CA TRP A 185 -5.71 29.20 39.22
C TRP A 185 -6.75 29.50 38.12
N THR A 186 -7.93 28.88 38.12
CA THR A 186 -8.95 29.14 37.09
C THR A 186 -9.58 30.52 37.26
N GLU A 187 -9.74 30.98 38.51
CA GLU A 187 -10.16 32.36 38.82
C GLU A 187 -9.09 33.39 38.41
N VAL A 188 -7.82 33.06 38.61
CA VAL A 188 -6.69 33.90 38.17
C VAL A 188 -6.68 34.02 36.64
N VAL A 189 -6.85 32.91 35.92
CA VAL A 189 -6.94 32.93 34.45
C VAL A 189 -8.19 33.67 33.98
N ALA A 190 -9.35 33.46 34.62
CA ALA A 190 -10.59 34.17 34.27
C ALA A 190 -10.45 35.69 34.43
N SER A 191 -9.81 36.15 35.51
CA SER A 191 -9.55 37.58 35.74
C SER A 191 -8.56 38.18 34.74
N GLN A 192 -7.52 37.43 34.35
CA GLN A 192 -6.60 37.84 33.29
C GLN A 192 -7.30 37.92 31.93
N CYS A 193 -8.18 36.95 31.64
CA CYS A 193 -8.95 36.89 30.40
C CYS A 193 -10.11 37.89 30.34
N ALA A 194 -10.55 38.47 31.46
CA ALA A 194 -11.63 39.45 31.49
C ALA A 194 -11.33 40.71 30.67
N SER A 195 -10.05 41.02 30.48
CA SER A 195 -9.58 42.15 29.65
C SER A 195 -9.52 41.83 28.15
N ILE A 196 -9.70 40.56 27.77
CA ILE A 196 -9.58 40.11 26.38
C ILE A 196 -10.92 40.28 25.67
N THR A 197 -10.90 41.00 24.55
CA THR A 197 -12.08 41.16 23.69
C THR A 197 -12.58 39.79 23.23
N PRO A 198 -13.89 39.50 23.36
CA PRO A 198 -14.47 38.27 22.83
C PRO A 198 -14.19 38.11 21.34
N MET A 199 -13.97 36.87 20.90
CA MET A 199 -13.79 36.57 19.49
C MET A 199 -15.06 36.93 18.71
N ASP A 200 -14.89 37.53 17.53
CA ASP A 200 -15.99 37.81 16.61
C ASP A 200 -16.74 36.52 16.22
N PRO A 201 -18.04 36.61 15.89
CA PRO A 201 -18.82 35.46 15.47
C PRO A 201 -18.19 34.81 14.23
N VAL A 202 -17.87 33.53 14.35
CA VAL A 202 -17.29 32.74 13.25
C VAL A 202 -18.39 32.44 12.23
N ILE A 203 -18.15 32.87 10.99
CA ILE A 203 -19.01 32.58 9.84
C ILE A 203 -18.22 31.69 8.88
N ILE A 204 -18.72 30.48 8.65
CA ILE A 204 -18.11 29.50 7.74
C ILE A 204 -18.63 29.78 6.32
N THR A 205 -17.74 30.19 5.44
CA THR A 205 -18.04 30.48 4.04
C THR A 205 -17.69 29.31 3.12
N PRO A 206 -18.24 29.26 1.89
CA PRO A 206 -17.85 28.26 0.90
C PRO A 206 -16.35 28.31 0.56
N ASP A 207 -15.75 29.50 0.60
CA ASP A 207 -14.31 29.70 0.33
C ASP A 207 -13.45 29.08 1.44
N ASP A 208 -13.91 29.13 2.70
CA ASP A 208 -13.24 28.46 3.82
C ASP A 208 -13.21 26.94 3.62
N VAL A 209 -14.34 26.37 3.18
CA VAL A 209 -14.44 24.93 2.86
C VAL A 209 -13.53 24.58 1.68
N ALA A 210 -13.53 25.40 0.63
CA ALA A 210 -12.69 25.19 -0.54
C ALA A 210 -11.19 25.21 -0.18
N GLU A 211 -10.77 26.19 0.63
CA GLU A 211 -9.38 26.34 1.08
C GLU A 211 -8.95 25.20 2.01
N ALA A 212 -9.82 24.80 2.95
CA ALA A 212 -9.58 23.66 3.83
C ALA A 212 -9.41 22.36 3.04
N VAL A 213 -10.32 22.10 2.10
CA VAL A 213 -10.29 20.92 1.24
C VAL A 213 -9.05 20.94 0.34
N ARG A 214 -8.67 22.10 -0.22
CA ARG A 214 -7.50 22.28 -1.07
C ARG A 214 -6.20 21.89 -0.36
N ARG A 215 -6.03 22.31 0.90
CA ARG A 215 -4.84 22.01 1.72
C ARG A 215 -4.74 20.53 2.13
N ALA A 216 -5.86 19.82 2.18
CA ALA A 216 -5.87 18.43 2.62
C ALA A 216 -5.21 17.48 1.58
N PRO A 217 -4.37 16.51 1.98
CA PRO A 217 -3.76 15.58 1.03
C PRO A 217 -4.80 14.58 0.49
N ASN A 218 -4.82 14.40 -0.84
CA ASN A 218 -5.86 13.67 -1.59
C ASN A 218 -6.15 12.27 -1.02
N TRP A 219 -5.12 11.51 -0.67
CA TRP A 219 -5.20 10.10 -0.28
C TRP A 219 -4.91 9.90 1.20
N LYS A 220 -5.18 10.89 2.06
CA LYS A 220 -5.19 10.67 3.51
C LYS A 220 -6.23 9.61 3.85
N SER A 221 -5.97 8.80 4.88
CA SER A 221 -6.92 7.80 5.38
C SER A 221 -8.30 8.44 5.58
N PRO A 222 -9.36 7.84 5.03
CA PRO A 222 -10.71 8.37 5.19
C PRO A 222 -11.19 8.09 6.62
N GLY A 223 -12.23 8.81 7.04
CA GLY A 223 -12.88 8.57 8.32
C GLY A 223 -13.80 7.35 8.25
N LEU A 224 -14.78 7.33 9.16
CA LEU A 224 -15.85 6.33 9.16
C LEU A 224 -16.71 6.37 7.87
N ASP A 225 -16.73 7.52 7.21
CA ASP A 225 -17.38 7.78 5.93
C ASP A 225 -16.73 7.04 4.74
N GLY A 226 -15.46 6.63 4.86
CA GLY A 226 -14.71 6.06 3.74
C GLY A 226 -14.42 7.06 2.60
N LEU A 227 -14.74 8.35 2.79
CA LEU A 227 -14.59 9.38 1.76
C LEU A 227 -13.22 10.05 1.84
N HIS A 228 -12.44 9.91 0.76
CA HIS A 228 -11.14 10.58 0.63
C HIS A 228 -11.29 12.05 0.21
N HIS A 229 -10.36 12.90 0.66
CA HIS A 229 -10.27 14.31 0.27
C HIS A 229 -10.18 14.52 -1.25
N TYR A 230 -9.66 13.53 -1.99
CA TYR A 230 -9.68 13.52 -3.45
C TYR A 230 -11.07 13.84 -4.03
N TRP A 231 -12.13 13.21 -3.48
CA TRP A 231 -13.49 13.38 -3.97
C TRP A 231 -14.08 14.74 -3.55
N LEU A 232 -13.79 15.20 -2.33
CA LEU A 232 -14.21 16.53 -1.86
C LEU A 232 -13.58 17.65 -2.70
N LYS A 233 -12.34 17.46 -3.19
CA LYS A 233 -11.72 18.35 -4.17
C LYS A 233 -12.38 18.25 -5.54
N GLY A 234 -12.82 17.08 -5.96
CA GLY A 234 -13.50 16.92 -7.25
C GLY A 234 -14.91 17.52 -7.25
N PHE A 235 -15.61 17.43 -6.13
CA PHE A 235 -17.01 17.85 -6.00
C PHE A 235 -17.14 19.29 -5.51
N MET A 236 -16.63 20.26 -6.26
CA MET A 236 -16.69 21.70 -5.90
C MET A 236 -18.11 22.19 -5.57
N VAL A 237 -19.12 21.59 -6.21
CA VAL A 237 -20.54 21.95 -6.00
C VAL A 237 -21.04 21.63 -4.58
N CYS A 238 -20.36 20.78 -3.81
CA CYS A 238 -20.75 20.49 -2.43
C CYS A 238 -20.25 21.52 -1.41
N HIS A 239 -19.30 22.38 -1.77
CA HIS A 239 -18.66 23.30 -0.82
C HIS A 239 -19.66 24.30 -0.22
N ALA A 240 -20.60 24.79 -1.03
CA ALA A 240 -21.67 25.68 -0.57
C ALA A 240 -22.63 24.99 0.41
N VAL A 241 -23.03 23.75 0.12
CA VAL A 241 -23.94 22.98 0.99
C VAL A 241 -23.25 22.62 2.31
N LEU A 242 -21.98 22.21 2.25
CA LEU A 242 -21.18 21.92 3.42
C LEU A 242 -20.98 23.15 4.31
N ALA A 243 -20.66 24.31 3.74
CA ALA A 243 -20.50 25.55 4.51
C ALA A 243 -21.78 25.90 5.29
N ARG A 244 -22.94 25.84 4.63
CA ARG A 244 -24.26 26.05 5.26
C ARG A 244 -24.49 25.08 6.41
N GLN A 245 -24.30 23.78 6.17
CA GLN A 245 -24.56 22.74 7.17
C GLN A 245 -23.57 22.80 8.34
N PHE A 246 -22.30 23.18 8.12
CA PHE A 246 -21.34 23.42 9.20
C PHE A 246 -21.71 24.64 10.03
N GLN A 247 -22.19 25.71 9.40
CA GLN A 247 -22.68 26.88 10.14
C GLN A 247 -23.91 26.52 10.98
N GLU A 248 -24.84 25.74 10.45
CA GLU A 248 -26.01 25.25 11.20
C GLU A 248 -25.58 24.40 12.41
N ALA A 249 -24.62 23.48 12.22
CA ALA A 249 -24.06 22.67 13.31
C ALA A 249 -23.37 23.53 14.39
N LEU A 250 -22.63 24.56 13.98
CA LEU A 250 -21.99 25.52 14.89
C LEU A 250 -23.05 26.27 15.72
N ASN A 251 -24.11 26.75 15.06
CA ASN A 251 -25.20 27.48 15.72
C ASN A 251 -25.99 26.59 16.70
N GLN A 252 -26.22 25.33 16.34
CA GLN A 252 -26.91 24.35 17.18
C GLN A 252 -26.02 23.76 18.29
N LYS A 253 -24.70 24.04 18.26
CA LYS A 253 -23.68 23.45 19.15
C LYS A 253 -23.73 21.92 19.16
N SER A 254 -24.10 21.32 18.03
CA SER A 254 -24.29 19.88 17.89
C SER A 254 -23.69 19.41 16.57
N LEU A 255 -22.84 18.40 16.65
CA LEU A 255 -22.20 17.76 15.49
C LEU A 255 -22.61 16.29 15.45
N PRO A 256 -22.89 15.73 14.26
CA PRO A 256 -23.21 14.32 14.13
C PRO A 256 -22.08 13.42 14.63
N SER A 257 -22.45 12.24 15.13
CA SER A 257 -21.49 11.23 15.62
C SER A 257 -20.41 10.89 14.59
N LEU A 258 -20.74 10.92 13.30
CA LEU A 258 -19.81 10.69 12.20
C LEU A 258 -18.58 11.63 12.24
N PHE A 259 -18.76 12.87 12.70
CA PHE A 259 -17.70 13.88 12.77
C PHE A 259 -17.02 13.94 14.14
N SER A 260 -17.67 13.43 15.18
CA SER A 260 -17.12 13.38 16.55
C SER A 260 -16.48 12.04 16.90
N THR A 261 -16.64 11.02 16.06
CA THR A 261 -16.02 9.70 16.22
C THR A 261 -14.96 9.45 15.14
N GLY A 262 -13.88 8.76 15.51
CA GLY A 262 -12.73 8.52 14.63
C GLY A 262 -12.26 7.06 14.68
N ILE A 263 -11.55 6.64 13.63
CA ILE A 263 -10.90 5.32 13.58
C ILE A 263 -9.48 5.45 14.13
N THR A 264 -9.19 4.72 15.21
CA THR A 264 -7.84 4.67 15.78
C THR A 264 -7.03 3.54 15.14
N HIS A 265 -5.90 3.90 14.54
CA HIS A 265 -4.94 2.94 14.01
C HIS A 265 -3.70 2.87 14.92
N LEU A 266 -3.38 1.67 15.41
CA LEU A 266 -2.13 1.41 16.12
C LEU A 266 -1.02 1.22 15.09
N VAL A 267 -0.03 2.11 15.10
CA VAL A 267 1.12 2.05 14.20
C VAL A 267 2.37 1.81 15.05
N PRO A 268 3.05 0.66 14.89
CA PRO A 268 4.33 0.42 15.56
C PRO A 268 5.35 1.48 15.17
N LYS A 269 6.16 1.95 16.13
CA LYS A 269 7.33 2.77 15.81
C LYS A 269 8.44 1.89 15.26
N ASP A 270 9.08 2.33 14.19
CA ASP A 270 10.33 1.73 13.71
C ASP A 270 11.42 2.01 14.76
N GLN A 271 12.12 0.97 15.26
CA GLN A 271 13.13 1.07 16.33
C GLN A 271 14.27 2.06 16.02
N GLN A 272 14.53 2.36 14.74
CA GLN A 272 15.55 3.32 14.33
C GLN A 272 15.21 4.79 14.67
N GLN A 273 13.95 5.13 14.93
CA GLN A 273 13.58 6.52 15.29
C GLN A 273 13.93 6.89 16.74
N VAL A 274 14.23 5.91 17.60
CA VAL A 274 14.54 6.15 19.02
C VAL A 274 16.03 6.45 19.23
N ALA A 275 16.90 6.04 18.31
CA ALA A 275 18.36 6.13 18.47
C ALA A 275 18.98 7.50 18.09
N VAL A 276 18.17 8.51 17.75
CA VAL A 276 18.67 9.86 17.37
C VAL A 276 18.17 10.89 18.38
N MET A 277 18.61 10.76 19.63
CA MET A 277 18.68 11.86 20.60
C MET A 277 20.02 11.68 21.31
N PRO A 278 21.04 12.52 21.04
CA PRO A 278 22.29 12.44 21.79
C PRO A 278 22.07 13.00 23.19
N ASP A 279 22.42 12.18 24.18
CA ASP A 279 22.46 12.49 25.60
C ASP A 279 23.28 13.76 25.87
N THR A 280 22.64 14.79 26.43
CA THR A 280 23.32 15.75 27.31
C THR A 280 22.40 16.18 28.45
N LEU A 281 22.73 15.63 29.64
CA LEU A 281 22.66 16.20 31.00
C LEU A 281 21.35 16.07 31.84
N PRO A 282 21.47 16.00 33.19
CA PRO A 282 20.96 14.88 33.99
C PRO A 282 19.88 15.26 35.02
N ASP A 283 19.40 14.22 35.71
CA ASP A 283 18.60 14.19 36.95
C ASP A 283 17.18 14.75 36.88
N HIS A 284 16.23 13.83 36.63
CA HIS A 284 15.16 13.56 37.60
C HIS A 284 14.64 12.15 37.37
N ASP A 285 14.72 11.30 38.41
CA ASP A 285 14.15 9.96 38.48
C ASP A 285 12.68 9.97 38.03
N TYR A 286 12.42 9.39 36.87
CA TYR A 286 11.10 8.88 36.50
C TYR A 286 11.26 7.42 36.07
N PRO A 287 10.38 6.51 36.54
CA PRO A 287 10.43 5.11 36.12
C PRO A 287 10.21 5.01 34.61
N GLU A 288 11.21 4.46 33.92
CA GLU A 288 11.20 4.22 32.48
C GLU A 288 10.03 3.31 32.09
N ILE A 289 9.05 3.87 31.41
CA ILE A 289 7.97 3.10 30.78
C ILE A 289 8.51 2.57 29.44
N HIS A 290 9.09 1.37 29.46
CA HIS A 290 9.42 0.64 28.24
C HIS A 290 8.14 0.34 27.45
N GLY A 291 8.01 0.95 26.26
CA GLY A 291 6.93 0.63 25.32
C GLY A 291 6.19 1.84 24.74
N ALA A 292 6.91 2.85 24.24
CA ALA A 292 6.29 4.03 23.65
C ALA A 292 5.67 3.74 22.26
N THR A 293 4.47 3.13 22.24
CA THR A 293 3.59 3.13 21.06
C THR A 293 3.06 4.55 20.88
N THR A 294 3.40 5.24 19.78
CA THR A 294 2.71 6.49 19.47
C THR A 294 1.37 6.15 18.85
N VAL A 295 0.31 6.44 19.60
CA VAL A 295 -1.01 6.63 19.01
C VAL A 295 -0.93 7.86 18.13
N ARG A 296 -0.90 7.65 16.81
CA ARG A 296 -1.26 8.72 15.89
C ARG A 296 -2.76 8.84 15.97
N ASN A 297 -3.22 9.75 16.83
CA ASN A 297 -4.58 10.24 16.70
C ASN A 297 -4.64 10.94 15.33
N THR A 298 -5.22 10.25 14.34
CA THR A 298 -5.52 10.89 13.05
C THR A 298 -6.71 11.84 13.18
N GLY A 299 -7.39 11.84 14.33
CA GLY A 299 -8.27 12.90 14.81
C GLY A 299 -7.48 14.12 15.26
N ARG A 300 -6.92 14.86 14.32
CA ARG A 300 -7.22 16.30 14.35
C ARG A 300 -8.67 16.35 13.90
N GLN A 301 -9.54 16.97 14.72
CA GLN A 301 -10.92 17.25 14.34
C GLN A 301 -10.91 17.72 12.89
N ARG A 302 -11.80 17.15 12.06
CA ARG A 302 -12.05 17.77 10.76
C ARG A 302 -12.45 19.22 11.07
N PHE A 303 -11.88 20.13 10.27
CA PHE A 303 -11.81 21.59 10.41
C PHE A 303 -10.60 22.07 11.21
#